data_AF-A0A3D0ZX83-F1
#
_entry.id   AF-A0A3D0ZX83-F1
#
_cell.length_a   1.000
_cell.length_b   1.000
_cell.length_c   1.000
_cell.angle_alpha   90.00
_cell.angle_beta   90.00
_cell.angle_gamma   90.00
#
_symmetry.space_group_name_H-M   'P 1'
#
loop_
_entity.id
_entity.type
_entity.pdbx_description
1 polymer ?
#
loop_
_entity_poly.entity_id
_entity_poly.type
_entity_poly.pdbx_seq_one_letter_code
_entity_poly.pdbx_strand_id
1 'polypeptide(L)'
;MMRACLLWALPFAVLAHPALETRIDDLNRAIAKTPTSAQLYLRRGYLHAQHGKTDQARQDYETAQQFSDGTNVRVALGNLYLHKGDHLKAHESFKAALAKSKDSSPAWLGQAKTAIALGAYELATLSYNRYLKFSNNPQPGYLAAAVRAIAPYDRKAAIELLNDGLKKFGPVPTLTALADELGPLSLIK
;
A
#
# COMPACT_ATOMS: atom_id res chain seq x y z
N MET A 1 56.53 30.96 -0.31
CA MET A 1 55.51 30.53 0.68
C MET A 1 54.13 30.67 0.04
N MET A 2 53.16 29.84 0.46
CA MET A 2 51.73 29.81 0.09
C MET A 2 51.31 28.87 -1.06
N ARG A 3 51.31 27.58 -0.70
CA ARG A 3 50.23 26.57 -0.78
C ARG A 3 49.36 26.51 -2.05
N ALA A 4 49.62 25.46 -2.82
CA ALA A 4 48.66 24.80 -3.71
C ALA A 4 47.47 24.26 -2.90
N CYS A 5 46.27 24.79 -3.15
CA CYS A 5 45.01 24.19 -2.72
C CYS A 5 44.53 23.19 -3.78
N LEU A 6 44.94 21.94 -3.62
CA LEU A 6 44.27 20.78 -4.22
C LEU A 6 42.86 20.67 -3.63
N LEU A 7 41.87 21.29 -4.29
CA LEU A 7 40.47 20.97 -4.04
C LEU A 7 40.20 19.59 -4.64
N TRP A 8 40.36 18.56 -3.81
CA TRP A 8 39.76 17.26 -4.06
C TRP A 8 38.26 17.46 -4.20
N ALA A 9 37.78 17.33 -5.44
CA ALA A 9 36.37 17.10 -5.71
C ALA A 9 36.02 15.73 -5.11
N LEU A 10 35.68 15.71 -3.82
CA LEU A 10 34.97 14.58 -3.24
C LEU A 10 33.60 14.56 -3.93
N PRO A 11 33.26 13.51 -4.70
CA PRO A 11 31.89 13.34 -5.11
C PRO A 11 31.09 13.16 -3.82
N PHE A 12 30.13 14.06 -3.61
CA PHE A 12 29.15 14.01 -2.55
C PHE A 12 28.42 12.67 -2.67
N ALA A 13 28.96 11.62 -2.06
CA ALA A 13 28.28 10.36 -1.88
C ALA A 13 27.15 10.65 -0.89
N VAL A 14 26.03 11.08 -1.46
CA VAL A 14 24.74 11.22 -0.79
C VAL A 14 24.55 9.97 0.07
N LEU A 15 24.37 10.18 1.36
CA LEU A 15 24.01 9.17 2.36
C LEU A 15 22.79 8.39 1.86
N ALA A 16 23.02 7.31 1.11
CA ALA A 16 22.06 6.24 0.97
C ALA A 16 21.98 5.59 2.36
N HIS A 17 21.03 6.08 3.16
CA HIS A 17 20.67 5.67 4.52
C HIS A 17 21.49 4.49 5.07
N PRO A 18 22.59 4.73 5.81
CA PRO A 18 23.42 3.68 6.39
C PRO A 18 22.61 2.64 7.17
N ALA A 19 21.51 3.08 7.80
CA ALA A 19 20.57 2.22 8.52
C ALA A 19 19.85 1.18 7.64
N LEU A 20 19.66 1.43 6.34
CA LEU A 20 19.03 0.45 5.44
C LEU A 20 19.94 -0.74 5.19
N GLU A 21 21.16 -0.49 4.75
CA GLU A 21 22.10 -1.56 4.40
C GLU A 21 22.40 -2.41 5.65
N THR A 22 22.57 -1.78 6.82
CA THR A 22 22.66 -2.50 8.10
C THR A 22 21.45 -3.41 8.36
N ARG A 23 20.21 -2.92 8.14
CA ARG A 23 19.00 -3.74 8.36
C ARG A 23 18.87 -4.88 7.35
N ILE A 24 19.29 -4.68 6.11
CA ILE A 24 19.34 -5.74 5.10
C ILE A 24 20.38 -6.79 5.50
N ASP A 25 21.55 -6.37 5.98
CA ASP A 25 22.60 -7.28 6.45
C ASP A 25 22.18 -8.09 7.68
N ASP A 26 21.46 -7.47 8.62
CA ASP A 26 20.87 -8.17 9.77
C ASP A 26 19.91 -9.26 9.31
N LEU A 27 19.05 -8.95 8.34
CA LEU A 27 18.11 -9.91 7.75
C LEU A 27 18.84 -11.01 6.98
N ASN A 28 19.92 -10.69 6.26
CA ASN A 28 20.74 -11.69 5.57
C ASN A 28 21.34 -12.68 6.57
N ARG A 29 21.88 -12.21 7.69
CA ARG A 29 22.41 -13.08 8.75
C ARG A 29 21.30 -13.91 9.41
N ALA A 30 20.12 -13.35 9.60
CA ALA A 30 18.97 -14.09 10.13
C ALA A 30 18.49 -15.18 9.15
N ILE A 31 18.42 -14.88 7.85
CA ILE A 31 18.04 -15.83 6.79
C ILE A 31 19.07 -16.96 6.71
N ALA A 32 20.37 -16.67 6.82
CA ALA A 32 21.41 -17.71 6.85
C ALA A 32 21.23 -18.70 8.00
N LYS A 33 20.70 -18.24 9.15
CA LYS A 33 20.37 -19.10 10.30
C LYS A 33 19.04 -19.83 10.15
N THR A 34 18.09 -19.28 9.40
CA THR A 34 16.75 -19.85 9.22
C THR A 34 16.25 -19.62 7.79
N PRO A 35 16.77 -20.40 6.82
CA PRO A 35 16.59 -20.15 5.39
C PRO A 35 15.16 -20.42 4.89
N THR A 36 14.31 -21.02 5.72
CA THR A 36 12.90 -21.33 5.41
C THR A 36 11.91 -20.36 6.06
N SER A 37 12.39 -19.30 6.72
CA SER A 37 11.51 -18.35 7.40
C SER A 37 10.87 -17.36 6.41
N ALA A 38 9.62 -17.63 6.03
CA ALA A 38 8.82 -16.72 5.19
C ALA A 38 8.79 -15.28 5.75
N GLN A 39 8.76 -15.12 7.08
CA GLN A 39 8.71 -13.80 7.72
C GLN A 39 9.99 -13.00 7.47
N LEU A 40 11.16 -13.64 7.46
CA LEU A 40 12.42 -12.94 7.21
C LEU A 40 12.50 -12.44 5.77
N TYR A 41 12.11 -13.27 4.81
CA TYR A 41 12.00 -12.84 3.42
C TYR A 41 10.97 -11.73 3.23
N LEU A 42 9.79 -11.80 3.87
CA LEU A 42 8.83 -10.69 3.81
C LEU A 42 9.40 -9.38 4.34
N ARG A 43 10.15 -9.42 5.45
CA ARG A 43 10.76 -8.22 6.02
C ARG A 43 11.82 -7.64 5.08
N ARG A 44 12.66 -8.48 4.47
CA ARG A 44 13.69 -8.04 3.53
C ARG A 44 13.08 -7.52 2.24
N GLY A 45 12.10 -8.23 1.69
CA GLY A 45 11.36 -7.80 0.51
C GLY A 45 10.63 -6.48 0.72
N TYR A 46 10.09 -6.25 1.92
CA TYR A 46 9.49 -4.97 2.28
C TYR A 46 10.51 -3.83 2.29
N LEU A 47 11.69 -4.04 2.87
CA LEU A 47 12.76 -3.04 2.82
C LEU A 47 13.20 -2.76 1.39
N HIS A 48 13.35 -3.80 0.55
CA HIS A 48 13.64 -3.62 -0.87
C HIS A 48 12.55 -2.80 -1.57
N ALA A 49 11.28 -3.12 -1.36
CA ALA A 49 10.15 -2.39 -1.97
C ALA A 49 10.12 -0.92 -1.56
N GLN A 50 10.35 -0.61 -0.28
CA GLN A 50 10.39 0.78 0.22
C GLN A 50 11.50 1.63 -0.44
N HIS A 51 12.55 0.98 -0.98
CA HIS A 51 13.69 1.66 -1.58
C HIS A 51 13.73 1.51 -3.10
N GLY A 52 12.60 1.18 -3.73
CA GLY A 52 12.50 1.06 -5.18
C GLY A 52 13.23 -0.15 -5.78
N LYS A 53 13.78 -1.05 -4.94
CA LYS A 53 14.43 -2.30 -5.36
C LYS A 53 13.36 -3.37 -5.67
N THR A 54 12.47 -3.07 -6.62
CA THR A 54 11.21 -3.81 -6.84
C THR A 54 11.42 -5.27 -7.27
N ASP A 55 12.48 -5.59 -8.00
CA ASP A 55 12.77 -6.97 -8.42
C ASP A 55 13.33 -7.81 -7.27
N GLN A 56 14.18 -7.24 -6.42
CA GLN A 56 14.64 -7.91 -5.19
C GLN A 56 13.48 -8.15 -4.23
N ALA A 57 12.57 -7.17 -4.11
CA ALA A 57 11.34 -7.33 -3.33
C ALA A 57 10.47 -8.47 -3.85
N ARG A 58 10.32 -8.58 -5.18
CA ARG A 58 9.59 -9.69 -5.82
C ARG A 58 10.18 -11.03 -5.44
N GLN A 59 11.48 -11.19 -5.66
CA GLN A 59 12.19 -12.45 -5.39
C GLN A 59 12.02 -12.88 -3.93
N ASP A 60 12.14 -11.93 -3.00
CA ASP A 60 11.92 -12.20 -1.57
C ASP A 60 10.48 -12.61 -1.26
N TYR A 61 9.48 -11.94 -1.83
CA TYR A 61 8.09 -12.31 -1.60
C TYR A 61 7.70 -13.65 -2.24
N GLU A 62 8.23 -13.96 -3.43
CA GLU A 62 8.06 -15.26 -4.07
C GLU A 62 8.74 -16.38 -3.26
N THR A 63 9.94 -16.11 -2.74
CA THR A 63 10.62 -17.03 -1.82
C THR A 63 9.82 -17.21 -0.52
N ALA A 64 9.27 -16.14 0.04
CA ALA A 64 8.38 -16.23 1.21
C ALA A 64 7.14 -17.10 0.94
N GLN A 65 6.57 -17.00 -0.27
CA GLN A 65 5.41 -17.78 -0.69
C GLN A 65 5.68 -19.28 -0.78
N GLN A 66 6.92 -19.68 -1.07
CA GLN A 66 7.32 -21.10 -1.06
C GLN A 66 7.25 -21.72 0.34
N PHE A 67 7.44 -20.91 1.39
CA PHE A 67 7.46 -21.36 2.78
C PHE A 67 6.18 -21.05 3.56
N SER A 68 5.32 -20.16 3.05
CA SER A 68 4.07 -19.80 3.72
C SER A 68 3.02 -19.32 2.73
N ASP A 69 1.80 -19.87 2.85
CA ASP A 69 0.60 -19.39 2.17
C ASP A 69 -0.17 -18.34 3.00
N GLY A 70 0.55 -17.59 3.83
CA GLY A 70 -0.02 -16.62 4.77
C GLY A 70 -0.64 -15.40 4.09
N THR A 71 -1.66 -14.82 4.74
CA THR A 71 -2.34 -13.60 4.29
C THR A 71 -1.35 -12.45 4.06
N ASN A 72 -0.33 -12.31 4.92
CA ASN A 72 0.71 -11.29 4.81
C ASN A 72 1.55 -11.41 3.53
N VAL A 73 1.90 -12.63 3.11
CA VAL A 73 2.64 -12.87 1.87
C VAL A 73 1.80 -12.45 0.66
N ARG A 74 0.54 -12.88 0.62
CA ARG A 74 -0.40 -12.55 -0.46
C ARG A 74 -0.66 -11.04 -0.56
N VAL A 75 -0.80 -10.35 0.58
CA VAL A 75 -0.92 -8.89 0.62
C VAL A 75 0.36 -8.21 0.10
N ALA A 76 1.54 -8.69 0.48
CA ALA A 76 2.81 -8.12 0.03
C ALA A 76 2.99 -8.25 -1.50
N LEU A 77 2.69 -9.42 -2.06
CA LEU A 77 2.67 -9.65 -3.50
C LEU A 77 1.62 -8.79 -4.20
N GLY A 78 0.40 -8.71 -3.67
CA GLY A 78 -0.66 -7.87 -4.23
C GLY A 78 -0.27 -6.40 -4.29
N ASN A 79 0.35 -5.87 -3.24
CA ASN A 79 0.85 -4.50 -3.22
C ASN A 79 1.97 -4.28 -4.25
N LEU A 80 2.86 -5.27 -4.41
CA LEU A 80 3.93 -5.20 -5.40
C LEU A 80 3.38 -5.17 -6.84
N TYR A 81 2.41 -6.03 -7.14
CA TYR A 81 1.74 -6.06 -8.44
C TYR A 81 0.97 -4.77 -8.72
N LEU A 82 0.25 -4.26 -7.71
CA LEU A 82 -0.45 -2.98 -7.82
C LEU A 82 0.52 -1.83 -8.13
N HIS A 83 1.67 -1.79 -7.46
CA HIS A 83 2.70 -0.77 -7.73
C HIS A 83 3.30 -0.88 -9.13
N LYS A 84 3.42 -2.10 -9.66
CA LYS A 84 3.89 -2.36 -11.03
C LYS A 84 2.82 -2.15 -12.13
N GLY A 85 1.57 -1.84 -11.75
CA GLY A 85 0.47 -1.69 -12.69
C GLY A 85 -0.16 -3.02 -13.15
N ASP A 86 0.28 -4.15 -12.60
CA ASP A 86 -0.29 -5.47 -12.89
C ASP A 86 -1.56 -5.69 -12.04
N HIS A 87 -2.61 -4.94 -12.37
CA HIS A 87 -3.83 -4.85 -11.57
C HIS A 87 -4.59 -6.19 -11.48
N LEU A 88 -4.50 -7.04 -12.51
CA LEU A 88 -5.12 -8.37 -12.49
C LEU A 88 -4.43 -9.29 -11.49
N LYS A 89 -3.07 -9.34 -11.47
CA LYS A 89 -2.36 -10.14 -10.46
C LYS A 89 -2.52 -9.57 -9.05
N ALA A 90 -2.62 -8.24 -8.93
CA ALA A 90 -2.95 -7.61 -7.66
C ALA A 90 -4.33 -8.07 -7.16
N HIS A 91 -5.33 -8.09 -8.05
CA HIS A 91 -6.69 -8.52 -7.72
C HIS A 91 -6.71 -9.96 -7.21
N GLU A 92 -6.09 -10.89 -7.93
CA GLU A 92 -6.03 -12.30 -7.52
C GLU A 92 -5.28 -12.48 -6.19
N SER A 93 -4.20 -11.73 -5.97
CA SER A 93 -3.44 -11.77 -4.72
C SER A 93 -4.28 -11.32 -3.53
N PHE A 94 -4.98 -10.19 -3.63
CA PHE A 94 -5.84 -9.69 -2.55
C PHE A 94 -7.08 -10.55 -2.34
N LYS A 95 -7.71 -11.04 -3.41
CA LYS A 95 -8.83 -11.98 -3.35
C LYS A 95 -8.43 -13.22 -2.56
N ALA A 96 -7.27 -13.79 -2.85
CA ALA A 96 -6.81 -14.97 -2.16
C ALA A 96 -6.34 -14.68 -0.71
N ALA A 97 -5.81 -13.50 -0.42
CA ALA A 97 -5.56 -13.06 0.95
C ALA A 97 -6.87 -13.00 1.77
N LEU A 98 -7.93 -12.44 1.18
CA LEU A 98 -9.26 -12.33 1.79
C LEU A 98 -9.98 -13.67 1.94
N ALA A 99 -9.70 -14.64 1.07
CA ALA A 99 -10.18 -16.01 1.22
C ALA A 99 -9.60 -16.68 2.48
N LYS A 100 -8.38 -16.32 2.89
CA LYS A 100 -7.73 -16.83 4.12
C LYS A 100 -8.14 -16.05 5.37
N SER A 101 -8.18 -14.73 5.29
CA SER A 101 -8.52 -13.84 6.42
C SER A 101 -9.47 -12.75 5.94
N LYS A 102 -10.74 -12.95 6.29
CA LYS A 102 -11.84 -12.03 5.91
C LYS A 102 -11.80 -10.71 6.67
N ASP A 103 -10.99 -10.62 7.71
CA ASP A 103 -10.77 -9.47 8.58
C ASP A 103 -9.46 -8.73 8.29
N SER A 104 -8.72 -9.14 7.24
CA SER A 104 -7.47 -8.48 6.86
C SER A 104 -7.72 -7.08 6.30
N SER A 105 -7.65 -6.08 7.17
CA SER A 105 -7.72 -4.66 6.80
C SER A 105 -6.75 -4.28 5.65
N PRO A 106 -5.45 -4.68 5.68
CA PRO A 106 -4.54 -4.42 4.56
C PRO A 106 -4.99 -5.04 3.23
N ALA A 107 -5.57 -6.24 3.25
CA ALA A 107 -6.06 -6.89 2.04
C ALA A 107 -7.30 -6.18 1.48
N TRP A 108 -8.24 -5.74 2.33
CA TRP A 108 -9.38 -4.93 1.92
C TRP A 108 -8.95 -3.60 1.29
N LEU A 109 -7.97 -2.91 1.90
CA LEU A 109 -7.44 -1.67 1.33
C LEU A 109 -6.75 -1.90 -0.02
N GLY A 110 -5.95 -2.96 -0.13
CA GLY A 110 -5.30 -3.34 -1.38
C GLY A 110 -6.30 -3.68 -2.48
N GLN A 111 -7.35 -4.45 -2.15
CA GLN A 111 -8.43 -4.76 -3.08
C GLN A 111 -9.15 -3.49 -3.54
N ALA A 112 -9.45 -2.57 -2.62
CA ALA A 112 -10.15 -1.34 -2.96
C ALA A 112 -9.34 -0.45 -3.92
N LYS A 113 -8.04 -0.29 -3.66
CA LYS A 113 -7.13 0.43 -4.58
C LYS A 113 -7.02 -0.25 -5.93
N THR A 114 -6.97 -1.58 -5.94
CA THR A 114 -6.94 -2.37 -7.19
C THR A 114 -8.24 -2.24 -7.97
N ALA A 115 -9.38 -2.25 -7.29
CA ALA A 115 -10.69 -2.09 -7.90
C ALA A 115 -10.84 -0.71 -8.55
N ILE A 116 -10.37 0.36 -7.90
CA ILE A 116 -10.29 1.70 -8.51
C ILE A 116 -9.46 1.66 -9.80
N ALA A 117 -8.27 1.04 -9.76
CA ALA A 117 -7.39 0.95 -10.92
C ALA A 117 -8.00 0.13 -12.08
N LEU A 118 -8.91 -0.80 -11.78
CA LEU A 118 -9.67 -1.58 -12.76
C LEU A 118 -10.99 -0.91 -13.18
N GLY A 119 -11.34 0.25 -12.65
CA GLY A 119 -12.64 0.92 -12.90
C GLY A 119 -13.84 0.25 -12.22
N ALA A 120 -13.61 -0.70 -11.31
CA ALA A 120 -14.65 -1.42 -10.58
C ALA A 120 -15.07 -0.63 -9.32
N TYR A 121 -15.73 0.52 -9.51
CA TYR A 121 -16.00 1.48 -8.44
C TYR A 121 -16.95 0.97 -7.34
N GLU A 122 -17.97 0.18 -7.68
CA GLU A 122 -18.85 -0.45 -6.69
C GLU A 122 -18.05 -1.36 -5.75
N LEU A 123 -17.19 -2.22 -6.33
CA LEU A 123 -16.31 -3.09 -5.56
C LEU A 123 -15.33 -2.27 -4.72
N ALA A 124 -14.79 -1.17 -5.26
CA ALA A 124 -13.89 -0.29 -4.51
C ALA A 124 -14.55 0.28 -3.25
N THR A 125 -15.78 0.81 -3.37
CA THR A 125 -16.55 1.35 -2.23
C THR A 125 -16.83 0.27 -1.20
N LEU A 126 -17.29 -0.92 -1.62
CA LEU A 126 -17.52 -2.06 -0.73
C LEU A 126 -16.25 -2.49 0.01
N SER A 127 -15.14 -2.63 -0.70
CA SER A 127 -13.85 -3.02 -0.13
C SER A 127 -13.31 -1.95 0.84
N TYR A 128 -13.50 -0.66 0.55
CA TYR A 128 -13.14 0.42 1.47
C TYR A 128 -13.97 0.39 2.76
N ASN A 129 -15.28 0.18 2.64
CA ASN A 129 -16.14 0.06 3.82
C ASN A 129 -15.74 -1.13 4.71
N ARG A 130 -15.31 -2.25 4.10
CA ARG A 130 -14.71 -3.37 4.85
C ARG A 130 -13.38 -2.99 5.49
N TYR A 131 -12.52 -2.26 4.80
CA TYR A 131 -11.30 -1.71 5.40
C TYR A 131 -11.58 -0.85 6.63
N LEU A 132 -12.53 0.09 6.55
CA LEU A 132 -12.93 0.95 7.67
C LEU A 132 -13.50 0.16 8.85
N LYS A 133 -14.18 -0.96 8.58
CA LYS A 133 -14.73 -1.86 9.61
C LYS A 133 -13.64 -2.61 10.37
N PHE A 134 -12.64 -3.14 9.67
CA PHE A 134 -11.62 -4.02 10.27
C PHE A 134 -10.32 -3.30 10.66
N SER A 135 -10.15 -2.04 10.26
CA SER A 135 -8.97 -1.26 10.65
C SER A 135 -9.12 -0.68 12.05
N ASN A 136 -8.11 -0.91 12.90
CA ASN A 136 -8.03 -0.28 14.23
C ASN A 136 -7.68 1.21 14.15
N ASN A 137 -7.00 1.64 13.08
CA ASN A 137 -6.62 3.04 12.86
C ASN A 137 -6.66 3.38 11.36
N PRO A 138 -7.86 3.46 10.76
CA PRO A 138 -7.98 3.79 9.35
C PRO A 138 -7.59 5.25 9.11
N GLN A 139 -6.85 5.50 8.03
CA GLN A 139 -6.39 6.85 7.70
C GLN A 139 -7.43 7.55 6.80
N PRO A 140 -7.98 8.71 7.20
CA PRO A 140 -8.95 9.44 6.38
C PRO A 140 -8.43 9.80 4.99
N GLY A 141 -7.10 9.98 4.84
CA GLY A 141 -6.47 10.26 3.56
C GLY A 141 -6.68 9.16 2.51
N TYR A 142 -6.76 7.89 2.91
CA TYR A 142 -7.06 6.80 1.98
C TYR A 142 -8.49 6.91 1.45
N LEU A 143 -9.43 7.33 2.29
CA LEU A 143 -10.80 7.54 1.88
C LEU A 143 -10.92 8.74 0.93
N ALA A 144 -10.30 9.87 1.29
CA ALA A 144 -10.30 11.07 0.46
C ALA A 144 -9.75 10.78 -0.95
N ALA A 145 -8.66 10.02 -1.04
CA ALA A 145 -8.10 9.58 -2.31
C ALA A 145 -9.07 8.69 -3.11
N ALA A 146 -9.77 7.76 -2.44
CA ALA A 146 -10.76 6.90 -3.08
C ALA A 146 -11.94 7.69 -3.63
N VAL A 147 -12.51 8.59 -2.81
CA VAL A 147 -13.61 9.48 -3.21
C VAL A 147 -13.23 10.29 -4.43
N ARG A 148 -12.05 10.92 -4.45
CA ARG A 148 -11.56 11.67 -5.62
C ARG A 148 -11.38 10.81 -6.86
N ALA A 149 -10.92 9.56 -6.70
CA ALA A 149 -10.72 8.66 -7.83
C ALA A 149 -12.05 8.13 -8.39
N ILE A 150 -13.07 7.97 -7.55
CA ILE A 150 -14.39 7.43 -7.91
C ILE A 150 -15.30 8.54 -8.46
N ALA A 151 -15.27 9.75 -7.89
CA ALA A 151 -16.23 10.82 -8.17
C ALA A 151 -16.42 11.19 -9.65
N PRO A 152 -15.39 11.21 -10.52
CA PRO A 152 -15.56 11.51 -11.94
C PRO A 152 -16.35 10.45 -12.71
N TYR A 153 -16.42 9.22 -12.18
CA TYR A 153 -16.99 8.07 -12.87
C TYR A 153 -18.28 7.58 -12.22
N ASP A 154 -18.34 7.61 -10.89
CA ASP A 154 -19.52 7.26 -10.09
C ASP A 154 -19.65 8.23 -8.91
N ARG A 155 -20.21 9.40 -9.21
CA ARG A 155 -20.43 10.47 -8.23
C ARG A 155 -21.28 10.01 -7.05
N LYS A 156 -22.25 9.13 -7.29
CA LYS A 156 -23.15 8.61 -6.26
C LYS A 156 -22.36 7.76 -5.26
N ALA A 157 -21.61 6.77 -5.75
CA ALA A 157 -20.78 5.92 -4.90
C ALA A 157 -19.72 6.71 -4.14
N ALA A 158 -19.14 7.75 -4.77
CA ALA A 158 -18.18 8.63 -4.10
C ALA A 158 -18.79 9.39 -2.91
N ILE A 159 -20.01 9.91 -3.04
CA ILE A 159 -20.70 10.63 -1.95
C ILE A 159 -21.15 9.66 -0.84
N GLU A 160 -21.62 8.46 -1.19
CA GLU A 160 -21.94 7.43 -0.20
C GLU A 160 -20.70 7.05 0.63
N LEU A 161 -19.58 6.77 -0.05
CA LEU A 161 -18.31 6.47 0.60
C LEU A 161 -17.80 7.62 1.48
N LEU A 162 -17.97 8.86 1.03
CA LEU A 162 -17.63 10.06 1.79
C LEU A 162 -18.47 10.21 3.06
N ASN A 163 -19.77 9.98 2.96
CA ASN A 163 -20.70 10.04 4.10
C ASN A 163 -20.37 8.98 5.15
N ASP A 164 -20.08 7.75 4.72
CA ASP A 164 -19.62 6.67 5.61
C ASP A 164 -18.32 7.07 6.34
N GLY A 165 -17.40 7.73 5.62
CA GLY A 165 -16.22 8.34 6.18
C GLY A 165 -16.48 9.37 7.25
N LEU A 166 -17.27 10.40 6.94
CA LEU A 166 -17.62 11.46 7.88
C LEU A 166 -18.33 10.91 9.11
N LYS A 167 -19.17 9.88 8.96
CA LYS A 167 -19.78 9.18 10.10
C LYS A 167 -18.75 8.47 10.98
N LYS A 168 -17.72 7.88 10.38
CA LYS A 168 -16.67 7.14 11.10
C LYS A 168 -15.64 8.04 11.77
N PHE A 169 -15.23 9.12 11.11
CA PHE A 169 -14.13 9.99 11.54
C PHE A 169 -14.59 11.31 12.15
N GLY A 170 -15.87 11.66 11.99
CA GLY A 170 -16.33 13.02 12.22
C GLY A 170 -15.90 13.98 11.10
N PRO A 171 -16.14 15.28 11.29
CA PRO A 171 -15.82 16.32 10.30
C PRO A 171 -14.32 16.61 10.30
N VAL A 172 -13.54 15.76 9.63
CA VAL A 172 -12.11 16.01 9.40
C VAL A 172 -11.92 16.90 8.16
N PRO A 173 -10.98 17.87 8.18
CA PRO A 173 -10.87 18.87 7.11
C PRO A 173 -10.78 18.31 5.69
N THR A 174 -10.09 17.18 5.52
CA THR A 174 -9.90 16.53 4.21
C THR A 174 -11.20 15.95 3.63
N LEU A 175 -12.11 15.47 4.47
CA LEU A 175 -13.39 14.92 4.04
C LEU A 175 -14.46 16.01 3.93
N THR A 176 -14.45 16.99 4.83
CA THR A 176 -15.38 18.13 4.77
C THR A 176 -15.18 18.92 3.49
N ALA A 177 -13.94 19.22 3.11
CA ALA A 177 -13.65 19.92 1.85
C ALA A 177 -14.17 19.15 0.62
N LEU A 178 -14.10 17.81 0.64
CA LEU A 178 -14.67 16.98 -0.43
C LEU A 178 -16.19 16.98 -0.42
N ALA A 179 -16.81 17.11 0.75
CA ALA A 179 -18.26 17.18 0.86
C ALA A 179 -18.79 18.50 0.30
N ASP A 180 -18.07 19.60 0.52
CA ASP A 180 -18.38 20.91 -0.06
C ASP A 180 -18.21 20.90 -1.58
N GLU A 181 -17.16 20.25 -2.09
CA GLU A 181 -16.89 20.10 -3.53
C GLU A 181 -17.95 19.23 -4.24
N LEU A 182 -18.31 18.09 -3.65
CA LEU A 182 -19.24 17.14 -4.24
C LEU A 182 -20.71 17.47 -3.94
N GLY A 183 -21.01 18.27 -2.93
CA GLY A 183 -22.38 18.57 -2.53
C GLY A 183 -23.22 17.33 -2.17
N PRO A 184 -24.47 17.52 -1.75
CA PRO A 184 -25.32 16.40 -1.34
C PRO A 184 -25.82 15.56 -2.53
N LEU A 185 -26.14 14.28 -2.24
CA LEU A 185 -26.76 13.34 -3.18
C LEU A 185 -28.06 13.87 -3.81
N SER A 186 -28.82 14.70 -3.11
CA SER A 186 -30.07 15.30 -3.58
C SER A 186 -29.92 16.22 -4.80
N LEU A 187 -28.69 16.63 -5.13
CA LEU A 187 -28.38 17.46 -6.30
C LEU A 187 -28.00 16.65 -7.55
N ILE A 188 -27.92 15.32 -7.46
CA ILE A 188 -27.61 14.42 -8.58
C ILE A 188 -28.93 14.06 -9.28
N LYS A 189 -29.15 14.58 -10.49
CA LYS A 189 -30.32 14.27 -11.34
C LYS A 189 -30.10 13.01 -12.17
#